data_AF-A0A4R6M2C5-F1
#
_entry.id   AF-A0A4R6M2C5-F1
#
_cell.length_a   1.000
_cell.length_b   1.000
_cell.length_c   1.000
_cell.angle_alpha   90.00
_cell.angle_beta   90.00
_cell.angle_gamma   90.00
#
_symmetry.space_group_name_H-M   'P 1'
#
loop_
_entity.id
_entity.type
_entity.pdbx_description
1 polymer ?
#
loop_
_entity_poly.entity_id
_entity_poly.type
_entity_poly.pdbx_seq_one_letter_code
_entity_poly.pdbx_strand_id
1 'polypeptide(L)'
;MIDTSDTIGINAELAPNNLVRIGRMFRPEFIEGAKDCRYAVLTPNDPLDLLHDLRVAVARRITKTAANPDSQLKGYPIPTDESLKAFSAGEICTDPKLAVLAAHVDMIASEPSKASAQHLSDLQTVGFSVPQIIALSELCAYVCFQIRLVHGLSLLETHHE
;
A
#
# COMPACT_ATOMS: atom_id res chain seq x y z
N MET A 1 6.45 -1.32 -18.41
CA MET A 1 6.57 -2.78 -18.26
C MET A 1 5.85 -3.15 -16.97
N ILE A 2 4.93 -4.12 -17.00
CA ILE A 2 4.17 -4.53 -15.81
C ILE A 2 5.16 -5.25 -14.89
N ASP A 3 5.29 -4.79 -13.65
CA ASP A 3 6.09 -5.46 -12.63
C ASP A 3 5.32 -6.68 -12.11
N THR A 4 5.65 -7.85 -12.64
CA THR A 4 5.05 -9.15 -12.29
C THR A 4 5.84 -9.89 -11.21
N SER A 5 6.74 -9.20 -10.51
CA SER A 5 7.54 -9.83 -9.46
C SER A 5 6.69 -10.18 -8.23
N ASP A 6 7.06 -11.25 -7.51
CA ASP A 6 6.51 -11.55 -6.18
C ASP A 6 7.09 -10.54 -5.18
N THR A 7 6.54 -9.32 -5.18
CA THR A 7 7.00 -8.23 -4.33
C THR A 7 6.89 -8.57 -2.85
N ILE A 8 5.95 -9.44 -2.45
CA ILE A 8 5.83 -9.91 -1.06
C ILE A 8 7.01 -10.80 -0.69
N GLY A 9 7.35 -11.79 -1.52
CA GLY A 9 8.52 -12.65 -1.29
C GLY A 9 9.84 -11.90 -1.31
N ILE A 10 9.98 -10.92 -2.21
CA ILE A 10 11.16 -10.07 -2.28
C ILE A 10 11.29 -9.21 -1.01
N ASN A 11 10.20 -8.58 -0.56
CA ASN A 11 10.21 -7.72 0.63
C ASN A 11 10.34 -8.49 1.95
N ALA A 12 9.91 -9.75 1.99
CA ALA A 12 10.14 -10.64 3.12
C ALA A 12 11.56 -11.24 3.13
N GLU A 13 12.42 -10.86 2.17
CA GLU A 13 13.82 -11.28 2.05
C GLU A 13 14.04 -12.80 2.04
N LEU A 14 13.02 -13.57 1.65
CA LEU A 14 13.04 -15.03 1.72
C LEU A 14 14.11 -15.62 0.79
N ALA A 15 15.15 -16.22 1.37
CA ALA A 15 16.24 -16.84 0.63
C ALA A 15 15.73 -17.94 -0.34
N PRO A 16 16.43 -18.21 -1.47
CA PRO A 16 15.98 -19.18 -2.47
C PRO A 16 15.66 -20.59 -1.95
N ASN A 17 16.41 -21.06 -0.95
CA ASN A 17 16.25 -22.39 -0.33
C ASN A 17 15.38 -22.38 0.94
N ASN A 18 14.74 -21.25 1.27
CA ASN A 18 13.95 -21.11 2.48
C ASN A 18 12.65 -21.95 2.37
N LEU A 19 12.31 -22.71 3.42
CA LEU A 19 11.12 -23.57 3.43
C LEU A 19 9.81 -22.80 3.36
N VAL A 20 9.75 -21.57 3.91
CA VAL A 20 8.60 -20.67 3.76
C VAL A 20 8.43 -20.26 2.30
N ARG A 21 9.53 -19.92 1.60
CA ARG A 21 9.50 -19.61 0.16
C ARG A 21 9.00 -20.80 -0.66
N ILE A 22 9.58 -21.98 -0.44
CA ILE A 22 9.18 -23.22 -1.13
C ILE A 22 7.72 -23.56 -0.80
N GLY A 23 7.33 -23.41 0.47
CA GLY A 23 5.97 -23.62 0.98
C GLY A 23 4.91 -22.82 0.21
N ARG A 24 5.19 -21.54 -0.03
CA ARG A 24 4.30 -20.64 -0.79
C ARG A 24 4.10 -21.09 -2.24
N MET A 25 5.07 -21.78 -2.85
CA MET A 25 4.96 -22.28 -4.22
C MET A 25 3.96 -23.44 -4.36
N PHE A 26 3.58 -24.11 -3.27
CA PHE A 26 2.52 -25.12 -3.32
C PHE A 26 1.11 -24.52 -3.46
N ARG A 27 0.95 -23.22 -3.21
CA ARG A 27 -0.31 -22.48 -3.33
C ARG A 27 -0.13 -21.25 -4.22
N PRO A 28 0.23 -21.44 -5.51
CA PRO A 28 0.59 -20.35 -6.42
C PRO A 28 -0.54 -19.34 -6.62
N GLU A 29 -1.80 -19.75 -6.45
CA GLU A 29 -2.97 -18.88 -6.56
C GLU A 29 -2.95 -17.70 -5.56
N PHE A 30 -2.31 -17.85 -4.39
CA PHE A 30 -2.16 -16.73 -3.45
C PHE A 30 -1.05 -15.76 -3.85
N ILE A 31 -0.01 -16.25 -4.52
CA ILE A 31 1.06 -15.39 -5.05
C ILE A 31 0.51 -14.60 -6.24
N GLU A 32 -0.12 -15.28 -7.20
CA GLU A 32 -0.70 -14.64 -8.38
C GLU A 32 -1.85 -13.71 -8.01
N GLY A 33 -2.75 -14.12 -7.11
CA GLY A 33 -3.83 -13.24 -6.63
C GLY A 33 -3.33 -11.96 -5.96
N ALA A 34 -2.23 -12.04 -5.20
CA ALA A 34 -1.63 -10.84 -4.61
C ALA A 34 -0.95 -9.93 -5.66
N LYS A 35 -0.37 -10.49 -6.72
CA LYS A 35 0.18 -9.74 -7.86
C LYS A 35 -0.93 -9.06 -8.66
N ASP A 36 -2.01 -9.78 -8.95
CA ASP A 36 -3.17 -9.24 -9.67
C ASP A 36 -3.84 -8.12 -8.89
N CYS A 37 -3.99 -8.30 -7.56
CA CYS A 37 -4.52 -7.26 -6.70
C CYS A 37 -3.61 -6.01 -6.71
N ARG A 38 -2.28 -6.18 -6.62
CA ARG A 38 -1.31 -5.07 -6.74
C ARG A 38 -1.50 -4.29 -8.03
N TYR A 39 -1.58 -5.02 -9.14
CA TYR A 39 -1.76 -4.43 -10.46
C TYR A 39 -3.07 -3.67 -10.55
N ALA A 40 -4.17 -4.26 -10.10
CA ALA A 40 -5.49 -3.66 -10.13
C ALA A 40 -5.54 -2.33 -9.35
N VAL A 41 -4.90 -2.24 -8.18
CA VAL A 41 -4.96 -1.02 -7.35
C VAL A 41 -3.97 0.07 -7.76
N LEU A 42 -2.83 -0.28 -8.40
CA LEU A 42 -1.81 0.69 -8.82
C LEU A 42 -1.98 1.17 -10.27
N THR A 43 -2.46 0.30 -11.14
CA THR A 43 -2.62 0.52 -12.58
C THR A 43 -3.95 -0.05 -13.08
N PRO A 44 -5.10 0.39 -12.52
CA PRO A 44 -6.40 -0.06 -13.00
C PRO A 44 -6.65 0.39 -14.45
N ASN A 45 -7.54 -0.34 -15.14
CA ASN A 45 -7.97 0.03 -16.49
C ASN A 45 -8.68 1.40 -16.53
N ASP A 46 -9.48 1.70 -15.49
CA ASP A 46 -10.07 3.01 -15.27
C ASP A 46 -9.41 3.67 -14.04
N PRO A 47 -8.58 4.71 -14.24
CA PRO A 47 -7.88 5.37 -13.14
C PRO A 47 -8.79 6.24 -12.27
N LEU A 48 -9.99 6.62 -12.71
CA LEU A 48 -10.90 7.54 -12.02
C LEU A 48 -10.24 8.87 -11.66
N ASP A 49 -9.41 9.43 -12.55
CA ASP A 49 -8.55 10.60 -12.32
C ASP A 49 -7.54 10.47 -11.15
N LEU A 50 -7.42 9.28 -10.53
CA LEU A 50 -6.36 8.96 -9.59
C LEU A 50 -5.16 8.43 -10.37
N LEU A 51 -4.34 9.37 -10.85
CA LEU A 51 -3.14 9.07 -11.63
C LEU A 51 -2.20 8.10 -10.88
N HIS A 52 -1.43 7.32 -11.64
CA HIS A 52 -0.49 6.35 -11.09
C HIS A 52 0.46 6.97 -10.05
N ASP A 53 0.93 8.20 -10.28
CA ASP A 53 1.85 8.91 -9.39
C ASP A 53 1.25 9.13 -7.99
N LEU A 54 -0.04 9.48 -7.92
CA LEU A 54 -0.76 9.62 -6.65
C LEU A 54 -0.94 8.26 -5.94
N ARG A 55 -1.23 7.20 -6.70
CA ARG A 55 -1.40 5.84 -6.13
C ARG A 55 -0.11 5.33 -5.51
N VAL A 56 1.03 5.51 -6.17
CA VAL A 56 2.33 5.13 -5.60
C VAL A 56 2.72 6.03 -4.43
N ALA A 57 2.36 7.32 -4.46
CA ALA A 57 2.55 8.23 -3.32
C ALA A 57 1.76 7.79 -2.08
N VAL A 58 0.49 7.39 -2.25
CA VAL A 58 -0.36 6.82 -1.19
C VAL A 58 0.25 5.54 -0.64
N ALA A 59 0.65 4.61 -1.51
CA ALA A 59 1.26 3.35 -1.06
C ALA A 59 2.53 3.60 -0.23
N ARG A 60 3.40 4.51 -0.66
CA ARG A 60 4.60 4.91 0.07
C ARG A 60 4.26 5.55 1.42
N ARG A 61 3.27 6.44 1.47
CA ARG A 61 2.85 7.08 2.72
C ARG A 61 2.39 6.03 3.74
N ILE A 62 1.57 5.06 3.32
CA ILE A 62 1.13 3.95 4.18
C ILE A 62 2.32 3.17 4.74
N THR A 63 3.30 2.82 3.91
CA THR A 63 4.50 2.11 4.39
C THR A 63 5.31 2.89 5.42
N LYS A 64 5.20 4.22 5.39
CA LYS A 64 5.88 5.11 6.33
C LYS A 64 5.12 5.26 7.65
N THR A 65 3.80 5.27 7.62
CA THR A 65 2.94 5.59 8.78
C THR A 65 2.27 4.37 9.42
N ALA A 66 2.35 3.20 8.80
CA ALA A 66 1.86 1.96 9.40
C ALA A 66 2.53 1.67 10.74
N ALA A 67 1.78 1.04 11.66
CA ALA A 67 2.20 0.76 13.03
C ALA A 67 3.41 -0.22 13.17
N ASN A 68 4.02 -0.63 12.07
CA ASN A 68 5.21 -1.49 12.05
C ASN A 68 6.40 -0.73 11.45
N PRO A 69 7.36 -0.25 12.26
CA PRO A 69 8.46 0.59 11.79
C PRO A 69 9.47 -0.12 10.88
N ASP A 70 9.55 -1.46 10.92
CA ASP A 70 10.43 -2.26 10.07
C ASP A 70 9.80 -2.58 8.69
N SER A 71 8.59 -2.09 8.42
CA SER A 71 7.79 -2.42 7.23
C SER A 71 8.14 -1.60 5.97
N GLN A 72 9.40 -1.18 5.80
CA GLN A 72 9.82 -0.45 4.61
C GLN A 72 9.75 -1.34 3.36
N LEU A 73 8.56 -1.38 2.74
CA LEU A 73 8.34 -2.08 1.50
C LEU A 73 9.13 -1.39 0.38
N LYS A 74 10.11 -2.09 -0.15
CA LYS A 74 10.81 -1.80 -1.39
C LYS A 74 9.86 -2.02 -2.58
N GLY A 75 10.01 -1.23 -3.64
CA GLY A 75 9.33 -1.47 -4.92
C GLY A 75 8.14 -0.55 -5.23
N TYR A 76 7.80 0.40 -4.36
CA TYR A 76 6.97 1.54 -4.76
C TYR A 76 7.85 2.67 -5.31
N PRO A 77 7.69 3.08 -6.58
CA PRO A 77 8.53 4.12 -7.18
C PRO A 77 8.29 5.46 -6.50
N ILE A 78 9.34 6.28 -6.42
CA ILE A 78 9.24 7.65 -5.90
C ILE A 78 8.39 8.47 -6.88
N PRO A 79 7.37 9.22 -6.41
CA PRO A 79 6.56 10.05 -7.28
C PRO A 79 7.40 11.09 -8.03
N THR A 80 6.94 11.50 -9.20
CA THR A 80 7.65 12.50 -10.02
C THR A 80 7.37 13.92 -9.55
N ASP A 81 6.11 14.21 -9.20
CA ASP A 81 5.67 15.51 -8.69
C ASP A 81 6.22 15.78 -7.28
N GLU A 82 6.66 17.02 -7.03
CA GLU A 82 7.32 17.38 -5.78
C GLU A 82 6.36 17.38 -4.58
N SER A 83 5.11 17.78 -4.79
CA SER A 83 4.09 17.73 -3.72
C SER A 83 3.75 16.29 -3.37
N LEU A 84 3.69 15.39 -4.35
CA LEU A 84 3.49 13.97 -4.13
C LEU A 84 4.70 13.28 -3.49
N LYS A 85 5.93 13.74 -3.77
CA LYS A 85 7.12 13.26 -3.05
C LYS A 85 7.04 13.60 -1.57
N ALA A 86 6.79 14.87 -1.23
CA ALA A 86 6.62 15.30 0.15
C ALA A 86 5.47 14.55 0.85
N PHE A 87 4.32 14.43 0.19
CA PHE A 87 3.19 13.63 0.67
C PHE A 87 3.61 12.17 0.97
N SER A 88 4.32 11.54 0.04
CA SER A 88 4.76 10.14 0.16
C SER A 88 5.82 9.92 1.26
N ALA A 89 6.55 10.97 1.62
CA ALA A 89 7.56 10.96 2.68
C ALA A 89 6.95 11.10 4.09
N GLY A 90 5.63 11.32 4.19
CA GLY A 90 4.94 11.54 5.46
C GLY A 90 4.91 13.01 5.89
N GLU A 91 5.29 13.95 5.02
CA GLU A 91 5.34 15.37 5.36
C GLU A 91 3.94 15.98 5.48
N ILE A 92 3.87 17.14 6.14
CA ILE A 92 2.66 17.95 6.26
C ILE A 92 2.37 18.57 4.89
N CYS A 93 1.16 18.32 4.38
CA CYS A 93 0.73 18.84 3.09
C CYS A 93 0.04 20.21 3.25
N THR A 94 0.41 21.18 2.41
CA THR A 94 -0.24 22.50 2.36
C THR A 94 -1.46 22.52 1.46
N ASP A 95 -1.51 21.65 0.45
CA ASP A 95 -2.70 21.45 -0.38
C ASP A 95 -3.82 20.77 0.46
N PRO A 96 -5.02 21.38 0.56
CA PRO A 96 -6.09 20.84 1.39
C PRO A 96 -6.53 19.42 0.99
N LYS A 97 -6.52 19.10 -0.31
CA LYS A 97 -6.96 17.79 -0.81
C LYS A 97 -5.96 16.70 -0.42
N LEU A 98 -4.66 16.96 -0.57
CA LEU A 98 -3.59 16.08 -0.11
C LEU A 98 -3.52 16.00 1.42
N ALA A 99 -3.81 17.08 2.16
CA ALA A 99 -3.81 17.06 3.62
C ALA A 99 -4.92 16.15 4.19
N VAL A 100 -6.15 16.25 3.66
CA VAL A 100 -7.25 15.36 4.07
C VAL A 100 -6.99 13.92 3.64
N LEU A 101 -6.44 13.71 2.43
CA LEU A 101 -6.03 12.38 2.00
C LEU A 101 -4.95 11.78 2.91
N ALA A 102 -3.94 12.58 3.29
CA ALA A 102 -2.87 12.17 4.20
C ALA A 102 -3.43 11.71 5.54
N ALA A 103 -4.29 12.53 6.16
CA ALA A 103 -4.94 12.20 7.42
C ALA A 103 -5.75 10.89 7.34
N HIS A 104 -6.50 10.71 6.25
CA HIS A 104 -7.27 9.49 6.02
C HIS A 104 -6.37 8.26 5.88
N VAL A 105 -5.36 8.34 5.02
CA VAL A 105 -4.43 7.23 4.73
C VAL A 105 -3.64 6.84 5.98
N ASP A 106 -3.16 7.82 6.74
CA ASP A 106 -2.41 7.59 7.98
C ASP A 106 -3.30 6.94 9.05
N MET A 107 -4.56 7.38 9.17
CA MET A 107 -5.53 6.78 10.09
C MET A 107 -5.80 5.32 9.72
N ILE A 108 -6.00 4.99 8.44
CA ILE A 108 -6.21 3.60 8.01
C ILE A 108 -4.97 2.74 8.26
N ALA A 109 -3.77 3.29 8.09
CA ALA A 109 -2.52 2.56 8.26
C ALA A 109 -2.17 2.28 9.73
N SER A 110 -2.44 3.23 10.63
CA SER A 110 -2.01 3.16 12.04
C SER A 110 -3.14 2.90 13.04
N GLU A 111 -4.34 3.41 12.79
CA GLU A 111 -5.47 3.38 13.72
C GLU A 111 -6.81 3.04 13.03
N PRO A 112 -6.90 1.93 12.25
CA PRO A 112 -8.07 1.63 11.42
C PRO A 112 -9.38 1.46 12.22
N SER A 113 -9.30 1.18 13.53
CA SER A 113 -10.47 1.11 14.42
C SER A 113 -11.16 2.47 14.62
N LYS A 114 -10.48 3.59 14.31
CA LYS A 114 -11.06 4.93 14.32
C LYS A 114 -11.87 5.24 13.06
N ALA A 115 -11.79 4.42 12.01
CA ALA A 115 -12.49 4.67 10.75
C ALA A 115 -13.99 4.86 10.98
N SER A 116 -14.56 5.88 10.33
CA SER A 116 -15.94 6.29 10.54
C SER A 116 -16.49 6.97 9.29
N ALA A 117 -17.82 7.12 9.22
CA ALA A 117 -18.48 7.82 8.11
C ALA A 117 -17.99 9.27 7.95
N GLN A 118 -17.61 9.94 9.05
CA GLN A 118 -17.10 11.31 8.98
C GLN A 118 -15.82 11.39 8.15
N HIS A 119 -14.90 10.44 8.31
CA HIS A 119 -13.65 10.41 7.53
C HIS A 119 -13.90 10.27 6.02
N LEU A 120 -14.99 9.62 5.62
CA LEU A 120 -15.40 9.52 4.21
C LEU A 120 -16.06 10.81 3.72
N SER A 121 -16.84 11.48 4.58
CA SER A 121 -17.42 12.81 4.30
C SER A 121 -16.34 13.89 4.14
N ASP A 122 -15.26 13.82 4.91
CA ASP A 122 -14.14 14.77 4.82
C ASP A 122 -13.45 14.68 3.45
N LEU A 123 -13.22 13.45 2.95
CA LEU A 123 -12.70 13.24 1.59
C LEU A 123 -13.63 13.81 0.51
N GLN A 124 -14.95 13.66 0.65
CA GLN A 124 -15.91 14.23 -0.29
C GLN A 124 -15.90 15.76 -0.26
N THR A 125 -15.71 16.36 0.92
CA THR A 125 -15.67 17.83 1.10
C THR A 125 -14.51 18.47 0.34
N VAL A 126 -13.40 17.75 0.16
CA VAL A 126 -12.26 18.20 -0.68
C VAL A 126 -12.33 17.70 -2.13
N GLY A 127 -13.49 17.18 -2.55
CA GLY A 127 -13.78 16.86 -3.94
C GLY A 127 -13.27 15.49 -4.41
N PHE A 128 -13.12 14.51 -3.52
CA PHE A 128 -13.06 13.11 -3.94
C PHE A 128 -14.47 12.57 -4.18
N SER A 129 -14.69 11.95 -5.34
CA SER A 129 -15.94 11.25 -5.64
C SER A 129 -16.01 9.91 -4.90
N VAL A 130 -17.22 9.36 -4.74
CA VAL A 130 -17.42 8.04 -4.11
C VAL A 130 -16.59 6.93 -4.81
N PRO A 131 -16.55 6.82 -6.16
CA PRO A 131 -15.68 5.84 -6.83
C PRO A 131 -14.20 6.02 -6.51
N GLN A 132 -13.71 7.26 -6.41
CA GLN A 132 -12.31 7.53 -6.04
C GLN A 132 -12.02 7.09 -4.59
N ILE A 133 -12.94 7.34 -3.65
CA ILE A 133 -12.80 6.92 -2.26
C ILE A 133 -12.75 5.39 -2.14
N ILE A 134 -13.57 4.68 -2.91
CA ILE A 134 -13.54 3.21 -2.98
C ILE A 134 -12.18 2.75 -3.51
N ALA A 135 -11.71 3.29 -4.64
CA ALA A 135 -10.41 2.93 -5.21
C ALA A 135 -9.22 3.22 -4.27
N LEU A 136 -9.27 4.33 -3.53
CA LEU A 136 -8.28 4.65 -2.50
C LEU A 136 -8.35 3.67 -1.32
N SER A 137 -9.55 3.26 -0.91
CA SER A 137 -9.75 2.28 0.17
C SER A 137 -9.21 0.90 -0.21
N GLU A 138 -9.43 0.47 -1.45
CA GLU A 138 -8.88 -0.77 -2.01
C GLU A 138 -7.35 -0.75 -2.02
N LEU A 139 -6.75 0.36 -2.46
CA LEU A 139 -5.31 0.57 -2.40
C LEU A 139 -4.79 0.52 -0.95
N CYS A 140 -5.44 1.22 -0.03
CA CYS A 140 -5.07 1.18 1.39
C CYS A 140 -5.13 -0.24 1.96
N ALA A 141 -6.20 -0.96 1.66
CA ALA A 141 -6.38 -2.34 2.11
C ALA A 141 -5.27 -3.25 1.58
N TYR A 142 -4.94 -3.15 0.28
CA TYR A 142 -3.86 -3.93 -0.33
C TYR A 142 -2.50 -3.65 0.32
N VAL A 143 -2.12 -2.38 0.49
CA VAL A 143 -0.80 -2.03 1.04
C VAL A 143 -0.69 -2.47 2.50
N CYS A 144 -1.73 -2.27 3.30
CA CYS A 144 -1.79 -2.76 4.68
C CYS A 144 -1.75 -4.30 4.76
N PHE A 145 -2.41 -5.00 3.84
CA PHE A 145 -2.30 -6.45 3.69
C PHE A 145 -0.85 -6.87 3.37
N GLN A 146 -0.22 -6.20 2.40
CA GLN A 146 1.16 -6.48 2.00
C GLN A 146 2.13 -6.30 3.16
N ILE A 147 2.02 -5.21 3.92
CA ILE A 147 2.86 -4.93 5.10
C ILE A 147 2.75 -6.07 6.12
N ARG A 148 1.52 -6.46 6.50
CA ARG A 148 1.31 -7.51 7.50
C ARG A 148 1.79 -8.87 7.01
N LEU A 149 1.58 -9.18 5.73
CA LEU A 149 2.00 -10.44 5.16
C LEU A 149 3.53 -10.54 5.06
N VAL A 150 4.20 -9.48 4.61
CA VAL A 150 5.67 -9.41 4.58
C VAL A 150 6.24 -9.61 5.98
N HIS A 151 5.72 -8.89 6.97
CA HIS A 151 6.18 -9.03 8.35
C HIS A 151 5.92 -10.43 8.92
N GLY A 152 4.73 -11.01 8.69
CA GLY A 152 4.44 -12.37 9.13
C GLY A 152 5.39 -13.40 8.51
N LEU A 153 5.72 -13.24 7.22
CA LEU A 153 6.66 -14.12 6.52
C LEU A 153 8.10 -13.96 7.03
N SER A 154 8.55 -12.73 7.31
CA SER A 154 9.90 -12.50 7.85
C SER A 154 10.08 -13.12 9.23
N LEU A 155 9.04 -13.09 10.08
CA LEU A 155 9.07 -13.77 11.38
C LEU A 155 9.17 -15.29 11.25
N LEU A 156 8.47 -15.89 10.28
CA LEU A 156 8.56 -17.32 10.01
C LEU A 156 9.94 -17.72 9.48
N GLU A 157 10.62 -16.82 8.76
CA GLU A 157 12.01 -17.04 8.32
C GLU A 157 12.96 -17.19 9.52
N THR A 158 12.86 -16.27 10.49
CA THR A 158 13.76 -16.22 11.66
C THR A 158 13.60 -17.42 12.61
N HIS A 159 12.45 -18.11 12.59
CA HIS A 159 12.18 -19.27 13.46
C HIS A 159 12.70 -20.62 12.94
N HIS A 160 13.52 -20.63 11.89
CA HIS A 160 14.13 -21.85 11.33
C HIS A 160 15.62 -22.06 11.69
N GLU A 161 16.15 -21.34 12.69
CA GLU A 161 17.43 -21.67 13.36
C GLU A 161 17.23 -22.64 14.54
#